data_AF-A0A938GYI0-F1
#
_entry.id   AF-A0A938GYI0-F1
#
_cell.length_a   1.000
_cell.length_b   1.000
_cell.length_c   1.000
_cell.angle_alpha   90.00
_cell.angle_beta   90.00
_cell.angle_gamma   90.00
#
_symmetry.space_group_name_H-M   'P 1'
#
loop_
_entity.id
_entity.type
_entity.pdbx_description
1 polymer ?
#
loop_
_entity_poly.entity_id
_entity_poly.type
_entity_poly.pdbx_seq_one_letter_code
_entity_poly.pdbx_strand_id
1 'polypeptide(L)'
;NRFDTPPWLPLYKRQSRDGPFWDRTAPIAHMDAIRVPMYLIGGLLDGYRDSVPRMLERAKAPVKGMMGPWAHSWPNEAYPEPSIEWRHEAVRWFDHWLKGQATGIMEEPRFAVYVRNWHEPRTDLEAVPGKWRWEDGWPIERIRTRTLYPHANRNLGDSAPVGEAQTHTLEYVPASGIEVGGPVMWWGDPTPDQRPSDAFALVYETEPLTEEVEILGFPTARLNVSSSAPTANWFARLSDVAPGGAVTLVAGAGLNGAHRESARDPKPLPPGAEVSLDIEMHFTSWVFPAGHRIRLAVSNAQWPMIWPSPGAMTTILRLGGREPTRIELPVVPHAERPVPVFLPPAADPVLAGYEPLEAESTSSGYGEITSIQRFPADRRTRVVAETEDGSRYPWGIARSTESIVHETTDEHPEATSVTGEYTRVVELPGRILRWEGSARFESDAAHFYYTFTRRLFQDGKLLRERSWTDKMPRDHQ
;
A
#
# COMPACT_ATOMS: atom_id res chain seq x y z
N ASN A 1 -19.08 -9.44 -24.61
CA ASN A 1 -20.28 -8.79 -24.04
C ASN A 1 -19.99 -8.41 -22.58
N ARG A 2 -19.52 -7.17 -22.32
CA ARG A 2 -19.09 -6.74 -20.97
C ARG A 2 -20.24 -6.51 -19.98
N PHE A 3 -21.47 -6.26 -20.48
CA PHE A 3 -22.64 -6.03 -19.62
C PHE A 3 -23.03 -7.31 -18.88
N ASP A 4 -22.90 -8.46 -19.54
CA ASP A 4 -23.26 -9.77 -18.99
C ASP A 4 -22.13 -10.48 -18.23
N THR A 5 -20.94 -9.88 -18.18
CA THR A 5 -19.81 -10.40 -17.41
C THR A 5 -20.10 -10.24 -15.92
N PRO A 6 -20.09 -11.34 -15.13
CA PRO A 6 -20.22 -11.26 -13.69
C PRO A 6 -19.14 -10.35 -13.07
N PRO A 7 -19.43 -9.67 -11.95
CA PRO A 7 -18.43 -8.94 -11.19
C PRO A 7 -17.29 -9.87 -10.76
N TRP A 8 -16.07 -9.33 -10.71
CA TRP A 8 -14.88 -10.10 -10.38
C TRP A 8 -14.74 -10.32 -8.85
N LEU A 9 -15.37 -9.48 -8.01
CA LEU A 9 -15.19 -9.51 -6.55
C LEU A 9 -15.56 -10.86 -5.92
N PRO A 10 -16.68 -11.53 -6.27
CA PRO A 10 -16.97 -12.84 -5.70
C PRO A 10 -15.95 -13.91 -6.08
N LEU A 11 -15.43 -13.87 -7.31
CA LEU A 11 -14.36 -14.76 -7.74
C LEU A 11 -13.10 -14.52 -6.89
N TYR A 12 -12.72 -13.24 -6.71
CA TYR A 12 -11.58 -12.86 -5.87
C TYR A 12 -11.72 -13.34 -4.43
N LYS A 13 -12.88 -13.12 -3.80
CA LYS A 13 -13.12 -13.50 -2.40
C LYS A 13 -13.15 -15.01 -2.15
N ARG A 14 -13.43 -15.82 -3.18
CA ARG A 14 -13.30 -17.29 -3.11
C ARG A 14 -11.85 -17.78 -3.23
N GLN A 15 -10.91 -16.91 -3.58
CA GLN A 15 -9.50 -17.22 -3.77
C GLN A 15 -8.66 -16.52 -2.69
N SER A 16 -9.08 -16.67 -1.43
CA SER A 16 -8.42 -16.12 -0.23
C SER A 16 -7.08 -16.78 0.12
N ARG A 17 -6.76 -17.92 -0.50
CA ARG A 17 -5.52 -18.68 -0.33
C ARG A 17 -4.67 -18.59 -1.58
N ASP A 18 -3.36 -18.67 -1.42
CA ASP A 18 -2.45 -18.95 -2.53
C ASP A 18 -2.76 -20.33 -3.12
N GLY A 19 -2.60 -20.47 -4.44
CA GLY A 19 -2.98 -21.71 -5.11
C GLY A 19 -2.95 -21.60 -6.63
N PRO A 20 -3.41 -22.64 -7.34
CA PRO A 20 -3.39 -22.70 -8.81
C PRO A 20 -4.04 -21.49 -9.49
N PHE A 21 -5.01 -20.86 -8.82
CA PHE A 21 -5.65 -19.64 -9.32
C PHE A 21 -4.66 -18.47 -9.42
N TRP A 22 -3.79 -18.28 -8.43
CA TRP A 22 -2.80 -17.19 -8.40
C TRP A 22 -1.52 -17.58 -9.13
N ASP A 23 -1.09 -18.84 -8.99
CA ASP A 23 0.14 -19.37 -9.57
C ASP A 23 0.24 -19.17 -11.09
N ARG A 24 -0.89 -19.29 -11.80
CA ARG A 24 -0.94 -19.18 -13.27
C ARG A 24 -0.44 -17.83 -13.80
N THR A 25 -0.46 -16.79 -12.98
CA THR A 25 -0.13 -15.40 -13.36
C THR A 25 0.92 -14.78 -12.46
N ALA A 26 1.42 -15.51 -11.45
CA ALA A 26 2.38 -14.98 -10.49
C ALA A 26 3.80 -15.07 -11.04
N PRO A 27 4.44 -13.95 -11.47
CA PRO A 27 5.80 -14.00 -11.98
C PRO A 27 6.81 -14.38 -10.89
N ILE A 28 6.48 -14.16 -9.61
CA ILE A 28 7.38 -14.37 -8.46
C ILE A 28 7.93 -15.80 -8.34
N ALA A 29 7.21 -16.80 -8.84
CA ALA A 29 7.65 -18.20 -8.85
C ALA A 29 8.65 -18.50 -9.98
N HIS A 30 8.71 -17.63 -11.00
CA HIS A 30 9.41 -17.89 -12.26
C HIS A 30 10.23 -16.69 -12.76
N MET A 31 10.59 -15.72 -11.88
CA MET A 31 11.38 -14.54 -12.27
C MET A 31 12.72 -14.94 -12.91
N ASP A 32 13.36 -16.00 -12.40
CA ASP A 32 14.58 -16.59 -12.94
C ASP A 32 14.43 -17.18 -14.36
N ALA A 33 13.20 -17.39 -14.86
CA ALA A 33 12.94 -17.88 -16.21
C ALA A 33 12.83 -16.74 -17.24
N ILE A 34 12.70 -15.49 -16.78
CA ILE A 34 12.64 -14.33 -17.67
C ILE A 34 14.01 -14.14 -18.35
N ARG A 35 13.99 -14.03 -19.68
CA ARG A 35 15.18 -13.80 -20.52
C ARG A 35 15.12 -12.49 -21.30
N VAL A 36 13.94 -11.88 -21.38
CA VAL A 36 13.73 -10.60 -22.07
C VAL A 36 14.36 -9.49 -21.24
N PRO A 37 15.23 -8.63 -21.81
CA PRO A 37 15.74 -7.46 -21.12
C PRO A 37 14.61 -6.57 -20.62
N MET A 38 14.71 -6.09 -19.38
CA MET A 38 13.70 -5.23 -18.76
C MET A 38 14.29 -3.91 -18.28
N TYR A 39 13.54 -2.84 -18.51
CA TYR A 39 13.73 -1.59 -17.81
C TYR A 39 12.46 -1.28 -17.03
N LEU A 40 12.58 -1.28 -15.71
CA LEU A 40 11.47 -1.20 -14.78
C LEU A 40 11.45 0.18 -14.12
N ILE A 41 10.31 0.83 -14.13
CA ILE A 41 10.12 2.17 -13.59
C ILE A 41 8.99 2.07 -12.56
N GLY A 42 9.21 2.59 -11.35
CA GLY A 42 8.23 2.55 -10.27
C GLY A 42 8.33 3.76 -9.34
N GLY A 43 7.32 3.93 -8.49
CA GLY A 43 7.27 4.95 -7.45
C GLY A 43 7.53 4.34 -6.06
N LEU A 44 8.20 5.07 -5.17
CA LEU A 44 8.40 4.68 -3.77
C LEU A 44 7.17 4.93 -2.91
N LEU A 45 6.26 5.80 -3.35
CA LEU A 45 4.95 6.02 -2.75
C LEU A 45 3.86 5.28 -3.54
N ASP A 46 4.20 4.31 -4.40
CA ASP A 46 3.23 3.47 -5.11
C ASP A 46 3.04 2.15 -4.37
N GLY A 47 1.81 1.63 -4.24
CA GLY A 47 1.58 0.36 -3.53
C GLY A 47 2.04 -0.90 -4.28
N TYR A 48 2.49 -0.79 -5.54
CA TYR A 48 3.12 -1.84 -6.34
C TYR A 48 4.66 -1.77 -6.36
N ARG A 49 5.26 -0.91 -5.51
CA ARG A 49 6.70 -0.59 -5.47
C ARG A 49 7.65 -1.77 -5.33
N ASP A 50 7.21 -2.88 -4.73
CA ASP A 50 8.06 -4.03 -4.44
C ASP A 50 8.50 -4.78 -5.72
N SER A 51 7.78 -4.61 -6.84
CA SER A 51 8.05 -5.35 -8.07
C SER A 51 9.43 -5.05 -8.68
N VAL A 52 9.86 -3.78 -8.71
CA VAL A 52 11.15 -3.34 -9.26
C VAL A 52 12.34 -3.98 -8.53
N PRO A 53 12.50 -3.84 -7.20
CA PRO A 53 13.62 -4.43 -6.48
C PRO A 53 13.61 -5.96 -6.55
N ARG A 54 12.43 -6.61 -6.48
CA ARG A 54 12.34 -8.08 -6.59
C ARG A 54 12.81 -8.59 -7.96
N MET A 55 12.51 -7.88 -9.04
CA MET A 55 12.99 -8.22 -10.38
C MET A 55 14.48 -7.94 -10.55
N LEU A 56 15.00 -6.83 -10.02
CA LEU A 56 16.43 -6.53 -10.03
C LEU A 56 17.26 -7.61 -9.32
N GLU A 57 16.73 -8.13 -8.21
CA GLU A 57 17.35 -9.16 -7.37
C GLU A 57 17.31 -10.56 -8.02
N ARG A 58 16.16 -10.95 -8.60
CA ARG A 58 15.90 -12.36 -8.94
C ARG A 58 15.95 -12.67 -10.43
N ALA A 59 15.62 -11.72 -11.30
CA ALA A 59 15.59 -12.00 -12.74
C ALA A 59 17.01 -12.16 -13.31
N LYS A 60 17.19 -13.14 -14.21
CA LYS A 60 18.48 -13.44 -14.86
C LYS A 60 18.70 -12.68 -16.17
N ALA A 61 17.68 -11.98 -16.65
CA ALA A 61 17.80 -11.10 -17.81
C ALA A 61 18.61 -9.84 -17.46
N PRO A 62 19.11 -9.09 -18.46
CA PRO A 62 19.56 -7.73 -18.23
C PRO A 62 18.40 -6.89 -17.69
N VAL A 63 18.54 -6.38 -16.45
CA VAL A 63 17.52 -5.55 -15.80
C VAL A 63 18.14 -4.24 -15.32
N LYS A 64 17.50 -3.14 -15.69
CA LYS A 64 17.66 -1.83 -15.05
C LYS A 64 16.39 -1.45 -14.30
N GLY A 65 16.53 -0.69 -13.22
CA GLY A 65 15.43 -0.19 -12.42
C GLY A 65 15.55 1.30 -12.14
N MET A 66 14.42 1.98 -12.06
CA MET A 66 14.30 3.38 -11.68
C MET A 66 13.17 3.51 -10.66
N MET A 67 13.45 4.08 -9.51
CA MET A 67 12.45 4.34 -8.47
C MET A 67 12.48 5.78 -8.00
N GLY A 68 11.47 6.56 -8.41
CA GLY A 68 11.26 7.93 -7.96
C GLY A 68 10.38 8.02 -6.71
N PRO A 69 10.14 9.22 -6.15
CA PRO A 69 9.31 9.39 -4.96
C PRO A 69 7.79 9.38 -5.26
N TRP A 70 7.41 8.94 -6.45
CA TRP A 70 6.04 9.06 -6.96
C TRP A 70 5.06 8.11 -6.28
N ALA A 71 3.82 8.55 -6.18
CA ALA A 71 2.63 7.73 -5.96
C ALA A 71 2.25 6.99 -7.26
N HIS A 72 0.99 6.62 -7.42
CA HIS A 72 0.48 5.96 -8.63
C HIS A 72 0.32 6.93 -9.81
N SER A 73 1.42 7.59 -10.20
CA SER A 73 1.48 8.62 -11.23
C SER A 73 2.62 8.37 -12.22
N TRP A 74 2.51 8.95 -13.42
CA TRP A 74 3.57 8.88 -14.41
C TRP A 74 4.73 9.81 -14.01
N PRO A 75 6.01 9.43 -14.22
CA PRO A 75 7.13 10.27 -13.83
C PRO A 75 7.17 11.66 -14.50
N ASN A 76 6.56 11.84 -15.68
CA ASN A 76 6.49 13.15 -16.35
C ASN A 76 5.33 14.02 -15.85
N GLU A 77 4.36 13.43 -15.16
CA GLU A 77 3.22 14.07 -14.50
C GLU A 77 3.26 13.68 -13.01
N ALA A 78 4.44 13.80 -12.42
CA ALA A 78 4.75 13.22 -11.13
C ALA A 78 3.87 13.80 -10.03
N TYR A 79 3.31 12.91 -9.21
CA TYR A 79 2.75 13.26 -7.92
C TYR A 79 3.32 12.32 -6.86
N PRO A 80 4.00 12.83 -5.83
CA PRO A 80 4.58 14.19 -5.74
C PRO A 80 5.80 14.39 -6.66
N GLU A 81 6.22 15.64 -6.84
CA GLU A 81 7.48 16.02 -7.51
C GLU A 81 8.73 15.44 -6.78
N PRO A 82 9.90 15.32 -7.46
CA PRO A 82 10.23 15.81 -8.81
C PRO A 82 9.79 14.89 -9.95
N SER A 83 9.35 15.53 -11.03
CA SER A 83 9.07 14.95 -12.34
C SER A 83 10.34 14.81 -13.18
N ILE A 84 10.33 13.82 -14.07
CA ILE A 84 11.41 13.54 -15.02
C ILE A 84 10.84 13.06 -16.36
N GLU A 85 11.61 13.22 -17.42
CA GLU A 85 11.26 12.66 -18.73
C GLU A 85 11.60 11.16 -18.84
N TRP A 86 10.74 10.31 -18.29
CA TRP A 86 10.96 8.86 -18.34
C TRP A 86 10.90 8.28 -19.76
N ARG A 87 10.15 8.90 -20.69
CA ARG A 87 10.00 8.38 -22.06
C ARG A 87 11.32 8.48 -22.81
N HIS A 88 12.15 9.48 -22.51
CA HIS A 88 13.51 9.57 -23.06
C HIS A 88 14.32 8.32 -22.69
N GLU A 89 14.29 7.91 -21.43
CA GLU A 89 15.01 6.73 -20.95
C GLU A 89 14.43 5.43 -21.53
N ALA A 90 13.11 5.34 -21.65
CA ALA A 90 12.45 4.22 -22.31
C ALA A 90 12.85 4.10 -23.79
N VAL A 91 12.90 5.22 -24.52
CA VAL A 91 13.35 5.25 -25.93
C VAL A 91 14.81 4.83 -26.03
N ARG A 92 15.71 5.33 -25.16
CA ARG A 92 17.12 4.88 -25.13
C ARG A 92 17.25 3.37 -24.91
N TRP A 93 16.39 2.80 -24.06
CA TRP A 93 16.34 1.36 -23.82
C TRP A 93 15.86 0.58 -25.06
N PHE A 94 14.75 1.01 -25.66
CA PHE A 94 14.20 0.36 -26.85
C PHE A 94 15.12 0.50 -28.05
N ASP A 95 15.76 1.65 -28.26
CA ASP A 95 16.71 1.86 -29.36
C ASP A 95 17.95 0.96 -29.21
N HIS A 96 18.40 0.69 -27.98
CA HIS A 96 19.46 -0.27 -27.73
C HIS A 96 19.03 -1.70 -28.10
N TRP A 97 17.94 -2.20 -27.52
CA TRP A 97 17.56 -3.62 -27.65
C TRP A 97 16.82 -3.97 -28.93
N LEU A 98 16.06 -3.04 -29.52
CA LEU A 98 15.24 -3.27 -30.71
C LEU A 98 15.89 -2.75 -32.00
N LYS A 99 16.76 -1.73 -31.91
CA LYS A 99 17.43 -1.13 -33.08
C LYS A 99 18.95 -1.32 -33.10
N GLY A 100 19.55 -1.87 -32.04
CA GLY A 100 20.99 -2.09 -31.95
C GLY A 100 21.81 -0.80 -31.85
N GLN A 101 21.21 0.31 -31.39
CA GLN A 101 21.89 1.60 -31.29
C GLN A 101 22.73 1.71 -30.02
N ALA A 102 23.86 2.41 -30.11
CA ALA A 102 24.70 2.73 -28.96
C ALA A 102 24.14 3.95 -28.23
N THR A 103 23.26 3.72 -27.25
CA THR A 103 22.58 4.79 -26.47
C THR A 103 23.24 5.09 -25.13
N GLY A 104 24.31 4.36 -24.76
CA GLY A 104 25.00 4.45 -23.47
C GLY A 104 24.24 3.87 -22.27
N ILE A 105 22.96 3.47 -22.44
CA ILE A 105 22.11 3.07 -21.30
C ILE A 105 22.63 1.86 -20.52
N MET A 106 23.38 0.97 -21.18
CA MET A 106 23.98 -0.22 -20.55
C MET A 106 25.32 0.06 -19.86
N GLU A 107 25.91 1.24 -20.07
CA GLU A 107 27.17 1.67 -19.42
C GLU A 107 26.91 2.34 -18.07
N GLU A 108 25.69 2.80 -17.84
CA GLU A 108 25.23 3.38 -16.58
C GLU A 108 24.90 2.29 -15.54
N PRO A 109 24.98 2.61 -14.23
CA PRO A 109 24.59 1.70 -13.15
C PRO A 109 23.16 1.16 -13.30
N ARG A 110 22.86 0.01 -12.71
CA ARG A 110 21.59 -0.70 -12.97
C ARG A 110 20.40 -0.12 -12.24
N PHE A 111 20.60 0.63 -11.15
CA PHE A 111 19.50 1.07 -10.30
C PHE A 111 19.58 2.55 -9.97
N ALA A 112 18.68 3.35 -10.53
CA ALA A 112 18.47 4.73 -10.12
C ALA A 112 17.41 4.76 -9.02
N VAL A 113 17.73 5.34 -7.87
CA VAL A 113 16.80 5.44 -6.75
C VAL A 113 16.77 6.85 -6.18
N TYR A 114 15.58 7.33 -5.86
CA TYR A 114 15.39 8.56 -5.12
C TYR A 114 15.48 8.26 -3.62
N VAL A 115 16.46 8.84 -2.93
CA VAL A 115 16.62 8.73 -1.48
C VAL A 115 15.82 9.85 -0.84
N ARG A 116 14.71 9.50 -0.19
CA ARG A 116 13.79 10.46 0.44
C ARG A 116 14.37 10.96 1.76
N ASN A 117 14.25 12.25 1.98
CA ASN A 117 14.53 12.89 3.26
C ASN A 117 13.23 13.13 4.01
N TRP A 118 13.35 13.41 5.31
CA TRP A 118 12.20 13.77 6.12
C TRP A 118 11.43 14.97 5.57
N HIS A 119 10.11 14.84 5.64
CA HIS A 119 9.14 15.91 5.50
C HIS A 119 8.02 15.70 6.53
N GLU A 120 7.31 16.78 6.85
CA GLU A 120 6.13 16.71 7.70
C GLU A 120 5.04 15.82 7.04
N PRO A 121 4.30 15.01 7.82
CA PRO A 121 3.30 14.12 7.25
C PRO A 121 2.10 14.92 6.73
N ARG A 122 1.90 14.88 5.42
CA ARG A 122 0.86 15.60 4.68
C ARG A 122 0.35 14.72 3.55
N THR A 123 -0.94 14.86 3.24
CA THR A 123 -1.61 14.14 2.13
C THR A 123 -1.58 14.94 0.82
N ASP A 124 -1.15 16.20 0.85
CA ASP A 124 -1.12 17.14 -0.27
C ASP A 124 0.31 17.61 -0.57
N LEU A 125 1.26 16.67 -0.55
CA LEU A 125 2.67 16.97 -0.79
C LEU A 125 2.89 17.40 -2.23
N GLU A 126 3.36 18.63 -2.43
CA GLU A 126 3.79 19.11 -3.75
C GLU A 126 5.04 18.36 -4.22
N ALA A 127 6.05 18.23 -3.35
CA ALA A 127 7.32 17.59 -3.64
C ALA A 127 7.83 16.79 -2.45
N VAL A 128 8.48 15.65 -2.72
CA VAL A 128 9.21 14.90 -1.69
C VAL A 128 10.67 15.34 -1.67
N PRO A 129 11.19 15.87 -0.53
CA PRO A 129 12.59 16.23 -0.44
C PRO A 129 13.47 14.98 -0.52
N GLY A 130 14.64 15.12 -1.13
CA GLY A 130 15.54 14.00 -1.32
C GLY A 130 16.54 14.25 -2.44
N LYS A 131 17.18 13.18 -2.88
CA LYS A 131 18.14 13.21 -3.98
C LYS A 131 18.16 11.90 -4.74
N TRP A 132 18.34 11.99 -6.05
CA TRP A 132 18.63 10.82 -6.86
C TRP A 132 20.03 10.27 -6.58
N ARG A 133 20.18 8.95 -6.70
CA ARG A 133 21.45 8.26 -6.57
C ARG A 133 21.49 7.04 -7.48
N TRP A 134 22.63 6.80 -8.11
CA TRP A 134 22.91 5.54 -8.79
C TRP A 134 23.42 4.47 -7.83
N GLU A 135 22.96 3.24 -8.06
CA GLU A 135 23.49 2.03 -7.47
C GLU A 135 23.80 1.00 -8.56
N ASP A 136 24.89 0.25 -8.36
CA ASP A 136 25.37 -0.76 -9.32
C ASP A 136 24.33 -1.88 -9.55
N GLY A 137 23.47 -2.11 -8.57
CA GLY A 137 22.35 -3.04 -8.63
C GLY A 137 21.57 -3.07 -7.32
N TRP A 138 20.71 -4.08 -7.21
CA TRP A 138 19.98 -4.39 -5.99
C TRP A 138 20.02 -5.92 -5.77
N PRO A 139 20.22 -6.41 -4.52
CA PRO A 139 20.54 -5.66 -3.31
C PRO A 139 21.90 -4.95 -3.35
N ILE A 140 22.08 -3.94 -2.52
CA ILE A 140 23.34 -3.18 -2.45
C ILE A 140 24.27 -3.86 -1.43
N GLU A 141 25.52 -4.14 -1.82
CA GLU A 141 26.49 -4.87 -0.97
C GLU A 141 26.83 -4.19 0.36
N ARG A 142 26.76 -2.85 0.41
CA ARG A 142 27.10 -2.08 1.61
C ARG A 142 26.00 -2.05 2.67
N ILE A 143 24.80 -2.56 2.39
CA ILE A 143 23.71 -2.60 3.37
C ILE A 143 24.15 -3.36 4.63
N ARG A 144 23.79 -2.83 5.80
CA ARG A 144 24.02 -3.44 7.10
C ARG A 144 22.70 -3.52 7.84
N THR A 145 22.40 -4.68 8.41
CA THR A 145 21.21 -4.85 9.23
C THR A 145 21.44 -4.19 10.59
N ARG A 146 20.60 -3.21 10.93
CA ARG A 146 20.48 -2.70 12.31
C ARG A 146 19.26 -3.33 12.94
N THR A 147 19.43 -3.98 14.08
CA THR A 147 18.35 -4.66 14.80
C THR A 147 17.97 -3.85 16.03
N LEU A 148 16.67 -3.60 16.19
CA LEU A 148 16.11 -2.87 17.32
C LEU A 148 15.05 -3.72 18.04
N TYR A 149 15.01 -3.63 19.36
CA TYR A 149 14.18 -4.45 20.22
C TYR A 149 13.25 -3.57 21.08
N PRO A 150 11.95 -3.85 21.12
CA PRO A 150 11.03 -3.15 22.02
C PRO A 150 11.25 -3.58 23.48
N HIS A 151 11.18 -2.63 24.39
CA HIS A 151 11.30 -2.82 25.83
C HIS A 151 10.02 -2.45 26.56
N ALA A 152 9.89 -2.92 27.81
CA ALA A 152 8.68 -2.71 28.62
C ALA A 152 8.40 -1.23 28.95
N ASN A 153 9.45 -0.40 28.99
CA ASN A 153 9.33 1.04 29.15
C ASN A 153 8.99 1.79 27.84
N ARG A 154 8.58 1.08 26.78
CA ARG A 154 8.28 1.63 25.45
C ARG A 154 9.50 2.18 24.69
N ASN A 155 10.72 1.90 25.15
CA ASN A 155 11.93 2.17 24.37
C ASN A 155 12.11 1.10 23.26
N LEU A 156 12.70 1.50 22.14
CA LEU A 156 13.17 0.66 21.05
C LEU A 156 14.72 0.74 21.03
N GLY A 157 15.39 -0.26 21.59
CA GLY A 157 16.84 -0.24 21.84
C GLY A 157 17.64 -1.23 20.98
N ASP A 158 18.95 -1.03 20.87
CA ASP A 158 19.84 -1.91 20.08
C ASP A 158 20.20 -3.24 20.80
N SER A 159 19.80 -3.42 22.06
CA SER A 159 20.05 -4.64 22.84
C SER A 159 18.75 -5.35 23.19
N ALA A 160 18.70 -6.68 23.05
CA ALA A 160 17.51 -7.43 23.43
C ALA A 160 17.21 -7.33 24.94
N PRO A 161 15.94 -7.31 25.36
CA PRO A 161 15.58 -7.34 26.78
C PRO A 161 16.16 -8.58 27.48
N VAL A 162 16.84 -8.36 28.61
CA VAL A 162 17.43 -9.41 29.45
C VAL A 162 16.47 -9.78 30.59
N GLY A 163 16.44 -11.06 30.97
CA GLY A 163 15.65 -11.56 32.09
C GLY A 163 14.33 -12.21 31.65
N GLU A 164 13.35 -12.22 32.54
CA GLU A 164 12.02 -12.76 32.25
C GLU A 164 11.34 -11.99 31.12
N ALA A 165 10.68 -12.74 30.24
CA ALA A 165 10.04 -12.15 29.08
C ALA A 165 8.82 -11.33 29.51
N GLN A 166 8.88 -10.03 29.23
CA GLN A 166 7.78 -9.10 29.47
C GLN A 166 6.81 -9.09 28.29
N THR A 167 5.56 -8.76 28.55
CA THR A 167 4.48 -8.72 27.57
C THR A 167 3.74 -7.39 27.61
N HIS A 168 3.19 -6.98 26.48
CA HIS A 168 2.23 -5.91 26.38
C HIS A 168 0.94 -6.40 25.73
N THR A 169 -0.18 -5.83 26.16
CA THR A 169 -1.52 -6.21 25.71
C THR A 169 -2.13 -5.09 24.87
N LEU A 170 -2.85 -5.46 23.82
CA LEU A 170 -3.59 -4.55 22.96
C LEU A 170 -5.02 -5.09 22.75
N GLU A 171 -6.01 -4.28 23.09
CA GLU A 171 -7.41 -4.55 22.77
C GLU A 171 -7.68 -4.32 21.29
N TYR A 172 -8.62 -5.07 20.73
CA TYR A 172 -8.99 -4.93 19.33
C TYR A 172 -9.99 -3.80 19.12
N VAL A 173 -9.63 -2.84 18.28
CA VAL A 173 -10.51 -1.77 17.80
C VAL A 173 -10.67 -1.91 16.29
N PRO A 174 -11.73 -2.58 15.81
CA PRO A 174 -11.98 -2.87 14.40
C PRO A 174 -11.88 -1.66 13.49
N ALA A 175 -12.39 -0.51 13.94
CA ALA A 175 -12.41 0.73 13.18
C ALA A 175 -11.06 1.49 13.16
N SER A 176 -10.02 0.99 13.85
CA SER A 176 -8.72 1.66 13.89
C SER A 176 -7.97 1.52 12.55
N GLY A 177 -7.10 2.50 12.27
CA GLY A 177 -6.23 2.50 11.10
C GLY A 177 -6.73 3.30 9.89
N ILE A 178 -7.89 3.97 10.01
CA ILE A 178 -8.46 4.80 8.93
C ILE A 178 -7.49 5.90 8.51
N GLU A 179 -6.71 6.42 9.46
CA GLU A 179 -5.76 7.51 9.23
C GLU A 179 -4.40 7.04 8.69
N VAL A 180 -4.19 5.73 8.51
CA VAL A 180 -2.86 5.20 8.15
C VAL A 180 -2.54 5.37 6.66
N GLY A 181 -3.51 5.09 5.78
CA GLY A 181 -3.28 4.89 4.35
C GLY A 181 -3.52 6.12 3.46
N GLY A 182 -3.63 7.32 4.06
CA GLY A 182 -3.95 8.53 3.30
C GLY A 182 -5.34 8.48 2.64
N PRO A 183 -5.60 9.38 1.68
CA PRO A 183 -6.93 9.56 1.13
C PRO A 183 -7.43 8.31 0.37
N VAL A 184 -6.52 7.49 -0.16
CA VAL A 184 -6.84 6.26 -0.92
C VAL A 184 -6.71 4.95 -0.13
N MET A 185 -6.55 5.02 1.20
CA MET A 185 -6.70 3.88 2.11
C MET A 185 -5.72 2.71 1.88
N TRP A 186 -4.52 2.98 1.37
CA TRP A 186 -3.43 1.99 1.20
C TRP A 186 -2.05 2.61 1.41
N TRP A 187 -1.01 1.81 1.65
CA TRP A 187 0.37 2.30 1.87
C TRP A 187 1.11 2.73 0.58
N GLY A 188 0.37 3.30 -0.36
CA GLY A 188 0.80 3.71 -1.70
C GLY A 188 0.34 5.13 -2.05
N ASP A 189 0.49 6.06 -1.11
CA ASP A 189 0.22 7.50 -1.29
C ASP A 189 0.92 8.31 -0.15
N PRO A 190 1.19 9.62 -0.31
CA PRO A 190 1.37 10.54 0.81
C PRO A 190 0.41 10.31 1.99
N THR A 191 0.99 10.04 3.17
CA THR A 191 0.22 9.72 4.38
C THR A 191 0.12 10.91 5.33
N PRO A 192 -1.01 11.08 6.05
CA PRO A 192 -1.14 12.06 7.11
C PRO A 192 -0.33 11.63 8.34
N ASP A 193 -0.36 12.47 9.37
CA ASP A 193 0.25 12.18 10.65
C ASP A 193 -0.28 10.88 11.25
N GLN A 194 0.62 10.00 11.69
CA GLN A 194 0.26 8.67 12.18
C GLN A 194 -0.25 8.63 13.63
N ARG A 195 -0.14 9.74 14.39
CA ARG A 195 -0.56 9.80 15.80
C ARG A 195 -2.01 9.36 16.06
N PRO A 196 -3.02 9.71 15.23
CA PRO A 196 -4.38 9.23 15.44
C PRO A 196 -4.50 7.71 15.43
N SER A 197 -3.76 7.02 14.55
CA SER A 197 -3.75 5.56 14.50
C SER A 197 -2.86 4.94 15.59
N ASP A 198 -1.83 5.66 16.03
CA ASP A 198 -0.95 5.21 17.12
C ASP A 198 -1.65 5.13 18.48
N ALA A 199 -2.76 5.87 18.66
CA ALA A 199 -3.62 5.76 19.84
C ALA A 199 -4.22 4.35 20.03
N PHE A 200 -4.25 3.53 18.97
CA PHE A 200 -4.77 2.17 18.96
C PHE A 200 -3.68 1.12 18.66
N ALA A 201 -2.42 1.47 18.93
CA ALA A 201 -1.27 0.61 18.68
C ALA A 201 -0.33 0.51 19.90
N LEU A 202 0.48 -0.54 19.93
CA LEU A 202 1.64 -0.61 20.82
C LEU A 202 2.81 0.13 20.16
N VAL A 203 3.20 1.26 20.74
CA VAL A 203 4.27 2.13 20.21
C VAL A 203 5.57 1.95 20.98
N TYR A 204 6.68 1.89 20.25
CA TYR A 204 8.05 1.83 20.79
C TYR A 204 8.96 2.78 20.01
N GLU A 205 9.81 3.52 20.71
CA GLU A 205 10.64 4.56 20.10
C GLU A 205 12.08 4.48 20.58
N THR A 206 13.03 4.77 19.68
CA THR A 206 14.42 4.96 20.07
C THR A 206 14.58 6.22 20.92
N GLU A 207 15.72 6.37 21.59
CA GLU A 207 16.20 7.71 21.93
C GLU A 207 16.41 8.58 20.66
N PRO A 208 16.44 9.93 20.79
CA PRO A 208 16.73 10.77 19.65
C PRO A 208 18.05 10.35 19.01
N LEU A 209 18.06 10.18 17.70
CA LEU A 209 19.23 9.77 16.96
C LEU A 209 20.33 10.82 17.11
N THR A 210 21.55 10.38 17.39
CA THR A 210 22.71 11.28 17.49
C THR A 210 23.27 11.67 16.13
N GLU A 211 22.98 10.88 15.11
CA GLU A 211 23.42 11.04 13.72
C GLU A 211 22.30 10.61 12.77
N GLU A 212 22.42 10.98 11.49
CA GLU A 212 21.46 10.54 10.49
C GLU A 212 21.54 9.03 10.24
N VAL A 213 20.41 8.40 9.95
CA VAL A 213 20.33 6.98 9.59
C VAL A 213 19.60 6.86 8.26
N GLU A 214 20.31 6.46 7.21
CA GLU A 214 19.72 6.12 5.92
C GLU A 214 19.31 4.65 5.89
N ILE A 215 18.10 4.37 5.43
CA ILE A 215 17.64 3.02 5.06
C ILE A 215 17.26 2.95 3.59
N LEU A 216 17.53 1.79 2.97
CA LEU A 216 17.06 1.46 1.63
C LEU A 216 16.83 -0.05 1.54
N GLY A 217 15.58 -0.47 1.37
CA GLY A 217 15.24 -1.89 1.28
C GLY A 217 13.90 -2.23 1.91
N PHE A 218 13.77 -3.49 2.32
CA PHE A 218 12.61 -4.03 3.02
C PHE A 218 12.92 -4.15 4.53
N PRO A 219 12.43 -3.23 5.38
CA PRO A 219 12.46 -3.45 6.82
C PRO A 219 11.66 -4.71 7.19
N THR A 220 12.09 -5.45 8.22
CA THR A 220 11.37 -6.65 8.67
C THR A 220 11.06 -6.55 10.16
N ALA A 221 9.86 -6.92 10.56
CA ALA A 221 9.46 -7.05 11.96
C ALA A 221 9.20 -8.52 12.28
N ARG A 222 9.96 -9.08 13.23
CA ARG A 222 9.62 -10.37 13.84
C ARG A 222 8.87 -10.12 15.14
N LEU A 223 7.61 -10.52 15.18
CA LEU A 223 6.73 -10.36 16.33
C LEU A 223 6.46 -11.72 16.99
N ASN A 224 6.57 -11.78 18.31
CA ASN A 224 6.09 -12.93 19.09
C ASN A 224 4.78 -12.55 19.75
N VAL A 225 3.68 -13.13 19.26
CA VAL A 225 2.33 -12.67 19.58
C VAL A 225 1.42 -13.82 19.96
N SER A 226 0.35 -13.52 20.69
CA SER A 226 -0.79 -14.40 20.84
C SER A 226 -2.09 -13.61 20.71
N SER A 227 -3.19 -14.32 20.44
CA SER A 227 -4.53 -13.75 20.41
C SER A 227 -5.47 -14.60 21.24
N SER A 228 -6.45 -13.98 21.90
CA SER A 228 -7.56 -14.69 22.54
C SER A 228 -8.53 -15.32 21.54
N ALA A 229 -8.42 -15.00 20.24
CA ALA A 229 -9.28 -15.48 19.17
C ALA A 229 -8.50 -16.32 18.14
N PRO A 230 -9.19 -17.20 17.38
CA PRO A 230 -8.57 -18.04 16.35
C PRO A 230 -8.21 -17.28 15.06
N THR A 231 -8.69 -16.06 14.89
CA THR A 231 -8.42 -15.17 13.77
C THR A 231 -7.94 -13.82 14.29
N ALA A 232 -6.85 -13.31 13.72
CA ALA A 232 -6.29 -12.01 14.04
C ALA A 232 -5.33 -11.57 12.93
N ASN A 233 -5.31 -10.26 12.69
CA ASN A 233 -4.31 -9.62 11.84
C ASN A 233 -3.33 -8.84 12.72
N TRP A 234 -2.08 -8.73 12.29
CA TRP A 234 -1.10 -7.84 12.89
C TRP A 234 -0.50 -6.94 11.83
N PHE A 235 -0.32 -5.67 12.18
CA PHE A 235 0.30 -4.67 11.33
C PHE A 235 1.49 -4.10 12.06
N ALA A 236 2.60 -3.97 11.35
CA ALA A 236 3.79 -3.30 11.83
C ALA A 236 4.05 -2.07 10.96
N ARG A 237 4.19 -0.90 11.59
CA ARG A 237 4.50 0.38 10.95
C ARG A 237 5.83 0.89 11.47
N LEU A 238 6.72 1.24 10.54
CA LEU A 238 7.95 1.98 10.78
C LEU A 238 7.67 3.46 10.50
N SER A 239 7.95 4.33 11.46
CA SER A 239 7.73 5.77 11.33
C SER A 239 8.92 6.60 11.82
N ASP A 240 9.03 7.80 11.28
CA ASP A 240 9.97 8.84 11.69
C ASP A 240 9.24 9.85 12.58
N VAL A 241 9.76 10.07 13.80
CA VAL A 241 9.20 11.01 14.77
C VAL A 241 10.10 12.23 14.86
N ALA A 242 9.57 13.37 14.42
CA ALA A 242 10.25 14.65 14.50
C ALA A 242 10.38 15.15 15.95
N PRO A 243 11.35 16.03 16.29
CA PRO A 243 11.47 16.65 17.60
C PRO A 243 10.18 17.37 18.07
N GLY A 244 9.39 17.89 17.12
CA GLY A 244 8.08 18.50 17.38
C GLY A 244 6.94 17.50 17.61
N GLY A 245 7.19 16.20 17.49
CA GLY A 245 6.23 15.12 17.73
C GLY A 245 5.38 14.70 16.52
N ALA A 246 5.57 15.32 15.34
CA ALA A 246 4.95 14.87 14.10
C ALA A 246 5.48 13.48 13.71
N VAL A 247 4.61 12.62 13.19
CA VAL A 247 4.93 11.21 12.91
C VAL A 247 4.67 10.88 11.44
N THR A 248 5.76 10.67 10.70
CA THR A 248 5.72 10.36 9.26
C THR A 248 5.86 8.86 9.04
N LEU A 249 4.94 8.25 8.30
CA LEU A 249 5.06 6.83 7.93
C LEU A 249 6.21 6.63 6.94
N VAL A 250 7.09 5.67 7.24
CA VAL A 250 8.24 5.32 6.38
C VAL A 250 7.96 4.05 5.58
N ALA A 251 7.45 3.02 6.25
CA ALA A 251 7.05 1.73 5.66
C ALA A 251 6.08 1.00 6.59
N GLY A 252 5.35 0.03 6.05
CA GLY A 252 4.49 -0.85 6.83
C GLY A 252 4.16 -2.13 6.09
N ALA A 253 3.71 -3.13 6.83
CA ALA A 253 3.09 -4.34 6.29
C ALA A 253 2.11 -4.94 7.31
N GLY A 254 1.20 -5.77 6.82
CA GLY A 254 0.26 -6.54 7.62
C GLY A 254 0.39 -8.02 7.34
N LEU A 255 0.14 -8.85 8.35
CA LEU A 255 0.07 -10.30 8.21
C LEU A 255 -1.16 -10.84 8.93
N ASN A 256 -1.95 -11.63 8.23
CA ASN A 256 -2.98 -12.45 8.83
C ASN A 256 -2.31 -13.63 9.56
N GLY A 257 -2.54 -13.76 10.86
CA GLY A 257 -1.90 -14.78 11.68
C GLY A 257 -2.25 -16.22 11.29
N ALA A 258 -3.34 -16.43 10.56
CA ALA A 258 -3.66 -17.75 10.03
C ALA A 258 -2.71 -18.16 8.88
N HIS A 259 -2.15 -17.19 8.16
CA HIS A 259 -1.24 -17.38 7.03
C HIS A 259 0.24 -17.45 7.44
N ARG A 260 0.55 -17.34 8.75
CA ARG A 260 1.92 -17.27 9.30
C ARG A 260 2.86 -18.39 8.86
N GLU A 261 2.33 -19.60 8.63
CA GLU A 261 3.09 -20.77 8.19
C GLU A 261 3.00 -20.98 6.68
N SER A 262 1.85 -20.65 6.07
CA SER A 262 1.56 -20.89 4.66
C SER A 262 0.35 -20.09 4.22
N ALA A 263 0.48 -19.32 3.13
CA ALA A 263 -0.66 -18.68 2.48
C ALA A 263 -1.51 -19.67 1.66
N ARG A 264 -0.98 -20.86 1.35
CA ARG A 264 -1.69 -21.93 0.62
C ARG A 264 -2.54 -22.79 1.53
N ASP A 265 -2.03 -23.06 2.73
CA ASP A 265 -2.68 -23.87 3.76
C ASP A 265 -2.72 -23.09 5.09
N PRO A 266 -3.52 -22.00 5.15
CA PRO A 266 -3.66 -21.22 6.37
C PRO A 266 -4.31 -22.06 7.47
N LYS A 267 -3.89 -21.85 8.71
CA LYS A 267 -4.39 -22.55 9.91
C LYS A 267 -4.80 -21.54 10.97
N PRO A 268 -5.92 -21.74 11.67
CA PRO A 268 -6.32 -20.85 12.75
C PRO A 268 -5.22 -20.70 13.79
N LEU A 269 -5.23 -19.56 14.49
CA LEU A 269 -4.38 -19.38 15.66
C LEU A 269 -4.89 -20.28 16.79
N PRO A 270 -4.01 -20.95 17.54
CA PRO A 270 -4.39 -21.57 18.80
C PRO A 270 -4.62 -20.45 19.84
N PRO A 271 -5.85 -20.24 20.35
CA PRO A 271 -6.12 -19.14 21.27
C PRO A 271 -5.23 -19.17 22.51
N GLY A 272 -4.62 -18.03 22.84
CA GLY A 272 -3.70 -17.86 23.96
C GLY A 272 -2.29 -18.42 23.75
N ALA A 273 -2.07 -19.24 22.73
CA ALA A 273 -0.75 -19.77 22.42
C ALA A 273 0.07 -18.74 21.65
N GLU A 274 1.36 -18.68 21.99
CA GLU A 274 2.30 -17.81 21.30
C GLU A 274 2.69 -18.37 19.93
N VAL A 275 2.75 -17.47 18.95
CA VAL A 275 3.25 -17.73 17.60
C VAL A 275 4.25 -16.64 17.20
N SER A 276 5.15 -16.98 16.28
CA SER A 276 6.06 -16.00 15.67
C SER A 276 5.51 -15.56 14.30
N LEU A 277 5.57 -14.26 14.04
CA LEU A 277 5.17 -13.65 12.79
C LEU A 277 6.36 -12.91 12.19
N ASP A 278 6.71 -13.24 10.95
CA ASP A 278 7.70 -12.51 10.15
C ASP A 278 6.95 -11.57 9.19
N ILE A 279 6.98 -10.28 9.48
CA ILE A 279 6.33 -9.24 8.69
C ILE A 279 7.40 -8.47 7.92
N GLU A 280 7.54 -8.76 6.63
CA GLU A 280 8.37 -7.97 5.73
C GLU A 280 7.57 -6.73 5.27
N MET A 281 8.09 -5.53 5.56
CA MET A 281 7.50 -4.27 5.16
C MET A 281 7.85 -3.95 3.71
N HIS A 282 6.98 -3.18 3.06
CA HIS A 282 7.23 -2.74 1.68
C HIS A 282 8.57 -2.01 1.51
N PHE A 283 9.11 -2.11 0.29
CA PHE A 283 10.37 -1.46 -0.09
C PHE A 283 10.31 0.05 0.13
N THR A 284 11.35 0.62 0.74
CA THR A 284 11.40 2.04 1.06
C THR A 284 12.80 2.61 0.94
N SER A 285 12.88 3.92 0.69
CA SER A 285 14.07 4.74 0.95
C SER A 285 13.69 5.82 1.97
N TRP A 286 14.57 6.07 2.94
CA TRP A 286 14.36 7.13 3.93
C TRP A 286 15.65 7.50 4.64
N VAL A 287 15.83 8.79 4.93
CA VAL A 287 16.88 9.31 5.82
C VAL A 287 16.22 9.86 7.08
N PHE A 288 16.44 9.16 8.20
CA PHE A 288 16.06 9.66 9.52
C PHE A 288 17.07 10.73 9.97
N PRO A 289 16.66 11.99 10.19
CA PRO A 289 17.59 13.03 10.62
C PRO A 289 18.11 12.82 12.05
N ALA A 290 19.26 13.43 12.38
CA ALA A 290 19.69 13.57 13.77
C ALA A 290 18.64 14.33 14.59
N GLY A 291 18.41 13.90 15.83
CA GLY A 291 17.39 14.43 16.74
C GLY A 291 16.00 13.81 16.55
N HIS A 292 15.73 13.11 15.46
CA HIS A 292 14.50 12.35 15.26
C HIS A 292 14.53 11.02 15.99
N ARG A 293 13.38 10.34 16.13
CA ARG A 293 13.30 8.98 16.68
C ARG A 293 12.78 8.00 15.63
N ILE A 294 13.26 6.77 15.69
CA ILE A 294 12.70 5.66 14.92
C ILE A 294 11.58 5.03 15.76
N ARG A 295 10.38 4.92 15.19
CA ARG A 295 9.21 4.36 15.86
C ARG A 295 8.77 3.04 15.20
N LEU A 296 8.54 2.03 16.03
CA LEU A 296 7.77 0.83 15.68
C LEU A 296 6.39 0.93 16.32
N ALA A 297 5.33 0.89 15.51
CA ALA A 297 3.97 0.73 15.98
C ALA A 297 3.41 -0.64 15.55
N VAL A 298 2.83 -1.38 16.51
CA VAL A 298 2.18 -2.67 16.28
C VAL A 298 0.69 -2.55 16.57
N SER A 299 -0.16 -2.76 15.57
CA SER A 299 -1.63 -2.78 15.72
C SER A 299 -2.23 -4.11 15.29
N ASN A 300 -3.50 -4.32 15.63
CA ASN A 300 -4.26 -5.53 15.31
C ASN A 300 -5.48 -5.25 14.40
N ALA A 301 -5.59 -4.03 13.89
CA ALA A 301 -6.55 -3.62 12.87
C ALA A 301 -5.92 -2.57 11.93
N GLN A 302 -6.48 -2.48 10.71
CA GLN A 302 -6.14 -1.46 9.72
C GLN A 302 -7.32 -1.25 8.75
N TRP A 303 -8.46 -0.83 9.29
CA TRP A 303 -9.65 -0.53 8.51
C TRP A 303 -9.51 0.83 7.81
N PRO A 304 -9.99 1.02 6.57
CA PRO A 304 -10.68 0.06 5.71
C PRO A 304 -9.77 -0.72 4.74
N MET A 305 -8.45 -0.55 4.85
CA MET A 305 -7.47 -1.26 4.01
C MET A 305 -7.65 -2.78 4.10
N ILE A 306 -7.81 -3.30 5.32
CA ILE A 306 -8.05 -4.71 5.60
C ILE A 306 -9.39 -4.87 6.30
N TRP A 307 -10.18 -5.84 5.84
CA TRP A 307 -11.47 -6.19 6.43
C TRP A 307 -11.29 -6.66 7.88
N PRO A 308 -12.14 -6.24 8.84
CA PRO A 308 -11.98 -6.58 10.25
C PRO A 308 -12.11 -8.08 10.47
N SER A 309 -11.28 -8.65 11.35
CA SER A 309 -11.51 -9.99 11.89
C SER A 309 -12.87 -10.05 12.60
N PRO A 310 -13.60 -11.18 12.51
CA PRO A 310 -15.01 -11.25 12.86
C PRO A 310 -15.28 -11.28 14.38
N GLY A 311 -14.27 -11.56 15.21
CA GLY A 311 -14.45 -11.66 16.65
C GLY A 311 -13.73 -10.54 17.39
N ALA A 312 -14.35 -10.07 18.48
CA ALA A 312 -13.63 -9.30 19.48
C ALA A 312 -12.45 -10.12 20.03
N MET A 313 -11.31 -9.47 20.25
CA MET A 313 -10.11 -10.16 20.73
C MET A 313 -9.20 -9.24 21.54
N THR A 314 -8.33 -9.87 22.31
CA THR A 314 -7.18 -9.24 22.93
C THR A 314 -5.93 -9.91 22.40
N THR A 315 -4.97 -9.10 21.95
CA THR A 315 -3.68 -9.57 21.46
C THR A 315 -2.57 -9.24 22.45
N ILE A 316 -1.57 -10.12 22.55
CA ILE A 316 -0.41 -9.94 23.40
C ILE A 316 0.84 -9.92 22.52
N LEU A 317 1.79 -9.04 22.84
CA LEU A 317 3.14 -9.00 22.26
C LEU A 317 4.18 -9.33 23.34
N ARG A 318 4.93 -10.42 23.15
CA ARG A 318 6.09 -10.75 23.99
C ARG A 318 7.33 -10.00 23.49
N LEU A 319 8.08 -9.38 24.39
CA LEU A 319 9.21 -8.50 24.06
C LEU A 319 10.56 -9.26 24.00
N GLY A 320 10.99 -9.81 25.15
CA GLY A 320 12.25 -10.54 25.30
C GLY A 320 12.09 -12.06 25.20
N GLY A 321 13.15 -12.82 25.46
CA GLY A 321 13.15 -14.30 25.38
C GLY A 321 14.24 -14.83 24.44
N ARG A 322 14.27 -16.14 24.19
CA ARG A 322 15.27 -16.77 23.30
C ARG A 322 15.22 -16.21 21.88
N GLU A 323 14.00 -16.00 21.38
CA GLU A 323 13.74 -15.29 20.13
C GLU A 323 12.93 -14.04 20.46
N PRO A 324 13.60 -12.90 20.70
CA PRO A 324 12.91 -11.66 21.06
C PRO A 324 12.19 -11.06 19.85
N THR A 325 11.13 -10.31 20.15
CA THR A 325 10.48 -9.44 19.16
C THR A 325 11.47 -8.37 18.74
N ARG A 326 11.51 -8.02 17.46
CA ARG A 326 12.46 -7.04 16.93
C ARG A 326 12.02 -6.48 15.59
N ILE A 327 12.60 -5.34 15.23
CA ILE A 327 12.59 -4.80 13.87
C ILE A 327 14.04 -4.76 13.35
N GLU A 328 14.23 -5.14 12.10
CA GLU A 328 15.51 -5.13 11.40
C GLU A 328 15.42 -4.10 10.25
N LEU A 329 16.38 -3.18 10.22
CA LEU A 329 16.43 -2.07 9.27
C LEU A 329 17.59 -2.27 8.29
N PRO A 330 17.37 -2.12 6.97
CA PRO A 330 18.42 -2.20 5.97
C PRO A 330 19.18 -0.86 5.89
N VAL A 331 20.05 -0.62 6.85
CA VAL A 331 20.83 0.63 6.95
C VAL A 331 21.85 0.68 5.82
N VAL A 332 21.95 1.83 5.17
CA VAL A 332 22.92 2.10 4.11
C VAL A 332 24.01 3.02 4.66
N PRO A 333 25.23 2.52 4.89
CA PRO A 333 26.37 3.38 5.17
C PRO A 333 26.58 4.41 4.06
N HIS A 334 26.95 5.62 4.46
CA HIS A 334 27.25 6.72 3.55
C HIS A 334 28.32 6.30 2.52
N ALA A 335 28.07 6.63 1.27
CA ALA A 335 29.04 6.49 0.19
C ALA A 335 28.76 7.57 -0.87
N GLU A 336 29.82 8.16 -1.41
CA GLU A 336 29.71 9.01 -2.59
C GLU A 336 29.32 8.14 -3.79
N ARG A 337 28.23 8.52 -4.46
CA ARG A 337 27.69 7.80 -5.61
C ARG A 337 27.30 8.81 -6.70
N PRO A 338 27.41 8.42 -7.98
CA PRO A 338 26.97 9.28 -9.07
C PRO A 338 25.47 9.61 -8.95
N VAL A 339 25.10 10.79 -9.41
CA VAL A 339 23.71 11.25 -9.49
C VAL A 339 23.25 11.13 -10.95
N PRO A 340 22.11 10.48 -11.25
CA PRO A 340 21.58 10.50 -12.61
C PRO A 340 21.16 11.91 -13.02
N VAL A 341 21.35 12.22 -14.30
CA VAL A 341 20.89 13.48 -14.90
C VAL A 341 19.76 13.13 -15.87
N PHE A 342 18.52 13.36 -15.43
CA PHE A 342 17.35 13.16 -16.27
C PHE A 342 16.96 14.46 -16.98
N LEU A 343 16.39 14.32 -18.19
CA LEU A 343 15.81 15.47 -18.88
C LEU A 343 14.56 15.96 -18.13
N PRO A 344 14.27 17.28 -18.19
CA PRO A 344 13.01 17.81 -17.67
C PRO A 344 11.82 17.21 -18.45
N PRO A 345 10.64 17.07 -17.81
CA PRO A 345 9.47 16.49 -18.47
C PRO A 345 9.06 17.29 -19.70
N ALA A 346 8.69 16.60 -20.76
CA ALA A 346 8.05 17.16 -21.93
C ALA A 346 6.51 17.01 -21.82
N ALA A 347 5.77 17.91 -22.47
CA ALA A 347 4.32 17.78 -22.56
C ALA A 347 3.93 16.51 -23.35
N ASP A 348 2.83 15.87 -22.96
CA ASP A 348 2.24 14.80 -23.74
C ASP A 348 1.61 15.31 -25.05
N PRO A 349 1.56 14.47 -26.10
CA PRO A 349 0.82 14.81 -27.31
C PRO A 349 -0.66 15.07 -27.00
N VAL A 350 -1.17 16.22 -27.42
CA VAL A 350 -2.57 16.61 -27.17
C VAL A 350 -3.46 16.18 -28.34
N LEU A 351 -4.56 15.50 -28.05
CA LEU A 351 -5.61 15.24 -29.02
C LEU A 351 -6.44 16.53 -29.21
N ALA A 352 -6.48 17.08 -30.41
CA ALA A 352 -7.28 18.28 -30.69
C ALA A 352 -8.76 18.05 -30.34
N GLY A 353 -9.34 18.92 -29.51
CA GLY A 353 -10.71 18.80 -29.00
C GLY A 353 -10.88 17.88 -27.78
N TYR A 354 -9.78 17.35 -27.24
CA TYR A 354 -9.75 16.76 -25.91
C TYR A 354 -9.49 17.84 -24.85
N GLU A 355 -10.23 17.80 -23.76
CA GLU A 355 -9.93 18.57 -22.54
C GLU A 355 -10.38 17.75 -21.32
N PRO A 356 -9.58 17.70 -20.24
CA PRO A 356 -10.08 17.28 -18.93
C PRO A 356 -11.15 18.30 -18.49
N LEU A 357 -12.29 17.81 -18.00
CA LEU A 357 -13.27 18.69 -17.39
C LEU A 357 -12.89 18.89 -15.92
N GLU A 358 -13.09 20.09 -15.39
CA GLU A 358 -12.97 20.38 -13.96
C GLU A 358 -14.00 19.55 -13.18
N ALA A 359 -13.62 18.32 -12.87
CA ALA A 359 -14.11 17.57 -11.75
C ALA A 359 -13.06 17.70 -10.63
N GLU A 360 -13.46 17.53 -9.37
CA GLU A 360 -12.51 17.29 -8.27
C GLU A 360 -11.85 15.92 -8.48
N SER A 361 -11.07 15.79 -9.56
CA SER A 361 -10.32 14.59 -9.87
C SER A 361 -9.33 14.40 -8.75
N THR A 362 -9.51 13.29 -8.04
CA THR A 362 -8.58 12.84 -7.03
C THR A 362 -7.21 12.66 -7.66
N SER A 363 -6.16 13.04 -6.94
CA SER A 363 -4.77 13.00 -7.42
C SER A 363 -4.30 11.59 -7.82
N SER A 364 -5.01 10.59 -7.28
CA SER A 364 -4.74 9.17 -7.38
C SER A 364 -5.62 8.45 -8.43
N GLY A 365 -6.69 9.07 -8.91
CA GLY A 365 -7.70 8.41 -9.76
C GLY A 365 -8.60 7.40 -9.04
N TYR A 366 -8.56 7.35 -7.70
CA TYR A 366 -9.41 6.51 -6.86
C TYR A 366 -10.35 7.36 -5.99
N GLY A 367 -11.40 6.74 -5.42
CA GLY A 367 -12.21 7.39 -4.38
C GLY A 367 -11.34 7.80 -3.19
N GLU A 368 -11.28 9.10 -2.89
CA GLU A 368 -10.52 9.65 -1.77
C GLU A 368 -11.44 9.87 -0.56
N ILE A 369 -10.96 9.63 0.66
CA ILE A 369 -11.74 9.86 1.89
C ILE A 369 -12.17 11.34 1.95
N THR A 370 -13.47 11.59 1.85
CA THR A 370 -14.06 12.92 2.03
C THR A 370 -14.62 13.13 3.44
N SER A 371 -14.97 12.05 4.16
CA SER A 371 -15.41 12.16 5.55
C SER A 371 -15.17 10.91 6.40
N ILE A 372 -14.88 11.15 7.68
CA ILE A 372 -14.79 10.12 8.73
C ILE A 372 -15.74 10.53 9.84
N GLN A 373 -16.72 9.67 10.13
CA GLN A 373 -17.72 9.88 11.18
C GLN A 373 -17.57 8.80 12.23
N ARG A 374 -17.31 9.21 13.48
CA ARG A 374 -17.30 8.32 14.64
C ARG A 374 -18.53 8.57 15.47
N PHE A 375 -19.25 7.51 15.80
CA PHE A 375 -20.44 7.53 16.60
C PHE A 375 -20.12 6.83 17.93
N PRO A 376 -19.80 7.58 19.02
CA PRO A 376 -19.32 6.98 20.26
C PRO A 376 -20.39 6.14 20.99
N ALA A 377 -21.67 6.48 20.82
CA ALA A 377 -22.77 5.85 21.54
C ALA A 377 -23.04 4.40 21.11
N ASP A 378 -22.87 4.09 19.82
CA ASP A 378 -23.01 2.76 19.22
C ASP A 378 -21.66 2.17 18.79
N ARG A 379 -20.55 2.84 19.13
CA ARG A 379 -19.17 2.50 18.75
C ARG A 379 -19.01 2.17 17.27
N ARG A 380 -19.75 2.91 16.42
CA ARG A 380 -19.75 2.74 14.96
C ARG A 380 -18.83 3.77 14.32
N THR A 381 -18.17 3.35 13.25
CA THR A 381 -17.41 4.26 12.38
C THR A 381 -17.90 4.13 10.94
N ARG A 382 -18.10 5.28 10.30
CA ARG A 382 -18.50 5.41 8.90
C ARG A 382 -17.47 6.27 8.17
N VAL A 383 -16.91 5.74 7.09
CA VAL A 383 -15.97 6.44 6.21
C VAL A 383 -16.61 6.57 4.84
N VAL A 384 -16.55 7.76 4.25
CA VAL A 384 -17.02 8.02 2.89
C VAL A 384 -15.81 8.37 2.04
N ALA A 385 -15.67 7.70 0.91
CA ALA A 385 -14.70 8.00 -0.12
C ALA A 385 -15.43 8.33 -1.43
N GLU A 386 -15.02 9.40 -2.10
CA GLU A 386 -15.71 9.90 -3.30
C GLU A 386 -14.69 10.29 -4.36
N THR A 387 -15.09 10.17 -5.62
CA THR A 387 -14.33 10.71 -6.75
C THR A 387 -15.28 11.14 -7.85
N GLU A 388 -14.90 12.21 -8.54
CA GLU A 388 -15.56 12.66 -9.76
C GLU A 388 -14.51 12.84 -10.84
N ASP A 389 -14.78 12.33 -12.05
CA ASP A 389 -13.95 12.54 -13.22
C ASP A 389 -14.76 13.02 -14.42
N GLY A 390 -14.09 13.73 -15.32
CA GLY A 390 -14.71 14.19 -16.54
C GLY A 390 -13.70 14.42 -17.66
N SER A 391 -14.07 14.08 -18.88
CA SER A 391 -13.29 14.37 -20.06
C SER A 391 -14.18 14.68 -21.25
N ARG A 392 -13.84 15.73 -21.99
CA ARG A 392 -14.38 16.00 -23.32
C ARG A 392 -13.45 15.38 -24.36
N TYR A 393 -14.06 14.80 -25.37
CA TYR A 393 -13.43 14.30 -26.58
C TYR A 393 -14.08 14.99 -27.79
N PRO A 394 -13.46 14.94 -28.98
CA PRO A 394 -14.04 15.49 -30.21
C PRO A 394 -15.41 14.91 -30.58
N TRP A 395 -15.71 13.72 -30.07
CA TRP A 395 -16.93 12.96 -30.35
C TRP A 395 -17.89 12.87 -29.15
N GLY A 396 -17.64 13.57 -28.04
CA GLY A 396 -18.55 13.49 -26.89
C GLY A 396 -17.93 13.88 -25.56
N ILE A 397 -18.73 13.80 -24.50
CA ILE A 397 -18.32 14.11 -23.14
C ILE A 397 -18.57 12.88 -22.27
N ALA A 398 -17.60 12.50 -21.45
CA ALA A 398 -17.77 11.48 -20.43
C ALA A 398 -17.60 12.10 -19.05
N ARG A 399 -18.49 11.78 -18.11
CA ARG A 399 -18.37 12.10 -16.69
C ARG A 399 -18.64 10.88 -15.85
N SER A 400 -17.90 10.73 -14.76
CA SER A 400 -18.11 9.67 -13.78
C SER A 400 -18.15 10.21 -12.37
N THR A 401 -18.98 9.58 -11.54
CA THR A 401 -19.00 9.78 -10.10
C THR A 401 -18.94 8.43 -9.42
N GLU A 402 -18.22 8.35 -8.31
CA GLU A 402 -18.19 7.19 -7.42
C GLU A 402 -18.32 7.66 -5.96
N SER A 403 -19.10 6.93 -5.18
CA SER A 403 -19.20 7.11 -3.73
C SER A 403 -19.17 5.75 -3.06
N ILE A 404 -18.22 5.57 -2.15
CA ILE A 404 -18.00 4.34 -1.39
C ILE A 404 -18.19 4.66 0.08
N VAL A 405 -18.99 3.85 0.76
CA VAL A 405 -19.26 3.99 2.19
C VAL A 405 -18.79 2.73 2.89
N HIS A 406 -17.84 2.89 3.81
CA HIS A 406 -17.29 1.84 4.65
C HIS A 406 -17.87 1.99 6.06
N GLU A 407 -18.49 0.94 6.60
CA GLU A 407 -19.03 0.95 7.96
C GLU A 407 -18.59 -0.29 8.76
N THR A 408 -18.18 -0.06 10.00
CA THR A 408 -17.87 -1.12 10.97
C THR A 408 -18.22 -0.66 12.39
N THR A 409 -18.30 -1.60 13.31
CA THR A 409 -18.56 -1.34 14.73
C THR A 409 -17.56 -2.08 15.59
N ASP A 410 -17.21 -1.50 16.74
CA ASP A 410 -16.27 -2.15 17.65
C ASP A 410 -16.87 -3.40 18.33
N GLU A 411 -18.17 -3.38 18.59
CA GLU A 411 -18.89 -4.44 19.31
C GLU A 411 -19.25 -5.63 18.41
N HIS A 412 -19.56 -5.34 17.13
CA HIS A 412 -19.95 -6.32 16.12
C HIS A 412 -19.07 -6.21 14.87
N PRO A 413 -17.75 -6.49 14.97
CA PRO A 413 -16.85 -6.42 13.81
C PRO A 413 -17.22 -7.41 12.70
N GLU A 414 -17.89 -8.51 13.03
CA GLU A 414 -18.46 -9.43 12.06
C GLU A 414 -19.48 -8.75 11.14
N ALA A 415 -20.19 -7.73 11.63
CA ALA A 415 -21.23 -6.98 10.91
C ALA A 415 -20.64 -5.72 10.24
N THR A 416 -19.59 -5.92 9.44
CA THR A 416 -18.96 -4.86 8.64
C THR A 416 -19.60 -4.78 7.24
N SER A 417 -19.65 -3.58 6.67
CA SER A 417 -20.19 -3.35 5.33
C SER A 417 -19.38 -2.35 4.50
N VAL A 418 -19.44 -2.51 3.19
CA VAL A 418 -19.00 -1.56 2.19
C VAL A 418 -20.08 -1.46 1.11
N THR A 419 -20.64 -0.27 0.92
CA THR A 419 -21.55 0.02 -0.19
C THR A 419 -20.88 0.96 -1.17
N GLY A 420 -21.20 0.81 -2.46
CA GLY A 420 -20.63 1.63 -3.52
C GLY A 420 -21.67 1.98 -4.56
N GLU A 421 -21.73 3.25 -4.94
CA GLU A 421 -22.54 3.74 -6.04
C GLU A 421 -21.62 4.36 -7.08
N TYR A 422 -21.85 4.01 -8.35
CA TYR A 422 -21.06 4.49 -9.48
C TYR A 422 -22.00 4.94 -10.60
N THR A 423 -21.72 6.10 -11.17
CA THR A 423 -22.37 6.57 -12.40
C THR A 423 -21.33 6.91 -13.46
N ARG A 424 -21.60 6.55 -14.71
CA ARG A 424 -20.89 7.10 -15.88
C ARG A 424 -21.88 7.59 -16.92
N VAL A 425 -21.83 8.88 -17.23
CA VAL A 425 -22.62 9.50 -18.30
C VAL A 425 -21.69 9.75 -19.49
N VAL A 426 -22.06 9.23 -20.65
CA VAL A 426 -21.36 9.49 -21.92
C VAL A 426 -22.34 10.13 -22.90
N GLU A 427 -22.15 11.41 -23.14
CA GLU A 427 -22.86 12.21 -24.13
C GLU A 427 -22.18 12.05 -25.48
N LEU A 428 -22.90 11.56 -26.49
CA LEU A 428 -22.43 11.38 -27.86
C LEU A 428 -23.37 12.11 -28.84
N PRO A 429 -22.95 12.40 -30.08
CA PRO A 429 -23.86 12.87 -31.11
C PRO A 429 -25.09 11.97 -31.24
N GLY A 430 -26.26 12.53 -30.95
CA GLY A 430 -27.55 11.86 -31.09
C GLY A 430 -27.92 10.83 -30.02
N ARG A 431 -27.13 10.66 -28.95
CA ARG A 431 -27.51 9.79 -27.82
C ARG A 431 -26.76 10.13 -26.52
N ILE A 432 -27.40 9.88 -25.39
CA ILE A 432 -26.76 9.88 -24.06
C ILE A 432 -26.82 8.46 -23.51
N LEU A 433 -25.67 7.93 -23.13
CA LEU A 433 -25.57 6.64 -22.45
C LEU A 433 -25.24 6.88 -20.98
N ARG A 434 -26.00 6.28 -20.07
CA ARG A 434 -25.74 6.34 -18.63
C ARG A 434 -25.62 4.94 -18.06
N TRP A 435 -24.44 4.63 -17.51
CA TRP A 435 -24.18 3.42 -16.75
C TRP A 435 -24.31 3.73 -15.28
N GLU A 436 -25.01 2.86 -14.55
CA GLU A 436 -25.01 2.87 -13.09
C GLU A 436 -24.53 1.52 -12.57
N GLY A 437 -23.80 1.55 -11.46
CA GLY A 437 -23.43 0.40 -10.67
C GLY A 437 -23.75 0.65 -9.20
N SER A 438 -24.43 -0.30 -8.57
CA SER A 438 -24.68 -0.30 -7.12
C SER A 438 -24.14 -1.60 -6.54
N ALA A 439 -23.24 -1.49 -5.57
CA ALA A 439 -22.59 -2.61 -4.89
C ALA A 439 -22.90 -2.57 -3.38
N ARG A 440 -23.18 -3.72 -2.81
CA ARG A 440 -23.29 -3.93 -1.36
C ARG A 440 -22.50 -5.17 -0.99
N PHE A 441 -21.47 -5.00 -0.18
CA PHE A 441 -20.61 -6.05 0.31
C PHE A 441 -20.62 -6.04 1.83
N GLU A 442 -21.04 -7.13 2.46
CA GLU A 442 -21.27 -7.21 3.91
C GLU A 442 -20.70 -8.51 4.45
N SER A 443 -20.52 -8.59 5.76
CA SER A 443 -20.15 -9.84 6.42
C SER A 443 -21.04 -10.20 7.60
N ASP A 444 -21.00 -11.48 7.96
CA ASP A 444 -21.25 -11.98 9.31
C ASP A 444 -20.01 -12.73 9.81
N ALA A 445 -20.12 -13.49 10.91
CA ALA A 445 -18.99 -14.20 11.49
C ALA A 445 -18.40 -15.29 10.59
N ALA A 446 -19.19 -15.82 9.65
CA ALA A 446 -18.84 -16.98 8.84
C ALA A 446 -18.83 -16.71 7.32
N HIS A 447 -19.46 -15.63 6.86
CA HIS A 447 -19.65 -15.37 5.43
C HIS A 447 -19.51 -13.90 5.06
N PHE A 448 -19.17 -13.70 3.80
CA PHE A 448 -19.41 -12.47 3.06
C PHE A 448 -20.67 -12.59 2.21
N TYR A 449 -21.38 -11.50 2.06
CA TYR A 449 -22.55 -11.34 1.21
C TYR A 449 -22.26 -10.24 0.20
N TYR A 450 -22.54 -10.50 -1.07
CA TYR A 450 -22.34 -9.53 -2.14
C TYR A 450 -23.61 -9.39 -2.96
N THR A 451 -24.02 -8.15 -3.19
CA THR A 451 -25.04 -7.79 -4.18
C THR A 451 -24.46 -6.74 -5.09
N PHE A 452 -24.62 -6.91 -6.40
CA PHE A 452 -24.25 -5.90 -7.38
C PHE A 452 -25.32 -5.78 -8.44
N THR A 453 -25.73 -4.55 -8.73
CA THR A 453 -26.68 -4.24 -9.80
C THR A 453 -26.03 -3.28 -10.78
N ARG A 454 -26.15 -3.58 -12.07
CA ARG A 454 -25.70 -2.71 -13.16
C ARG A 454 -26.86 -2.34 -14.05
N ARG A 455 -26.98 -1.06 -14.36
CA ARG A 455 -28.00 -0.52 -15.26
C ARG A 455 -27.36 0.23 -16.41
N LEU A 456 -27.96 0.13 -17.59
CA LEU A 456 -27.64 0.93 -18.76
C LEU A 456 -28.91 1.64 -19.20
N PHE A 457 -28.82 2.96 -19.29
CA PHE A 457 -29.84 3.82 -19.85
C PHE A 457 -29.35 4.41 -21.17
N GLN A 458 -30.29 4.62 -22.09
CA GLN A 458 -30.08 5.44 -23.28
C GLN A 458 -31.18 6.49 -23.34
N ASP A 459 -30.79 7.76 -23.43
CA ASP A 459 -31.70 8.90 -23.52
C ASP A 459 -32.75 8.90 -22.39
N GLY A 460 -32.29 8.55 -21.18
CA GLY A 460 -33.10 8.45 -19.97
C GLY A 460 -33.92 7.15 -19.83
N LYS A 461 -34.00 6.31 -20.86
CA LYS A 461 -34.76 5.05 -20.83
C LYS A 461 -33.86 3.89 -20.43
N LEU A 462 -34.31 3.08 -19.46
CA LEU A 462 -33.61 1.85 -19.08
C LEU A 462 -33.58 0.88 -20.26
N LEU A 463 -32.38 0.59 -20.75
CA LEU A 463 -32.17 -0.39 -21.81
C LEU A 463 -31.92 -1.78 -21.24
N ARG A 464 -31.10 -1.88 -20.19
CA ARG A 464 -30.68 -3.14 -19.60
C ARG A 464 -30.44 -2.98 -18.12
N GLU A 465 -30.82 -4.00 -17.36
CA GLU A 465 -30.49 -4.17 -15.95
C GLU A 465 -30.02 -5.60 -15.74
N ARG A 466 -29.05 -5.77 -14.84
CA ARG A 466 -28.66 -7.08 -14.35
C ARG A 466 -28.16 -6.98 -12.92
N SER A 467 -28.58 -7.94 -12.11
CA SER A 467 -28.14 -8.08 -10.72
C SER A 467 -27.48 -9.44 -10.50
N TRP A 468 -26.51 -9.45 -9.61
CA TRP A 468 -25.83 -10.64 -9.12
C TRP A 468 -25.85 -10.61 -7.60
N THR A 469 -26.11 -11.77 -7.01
CA THR A 469 -25.98 -11.99 -5.57
C THR A 469 -25.03 -13.16 -5.35
N ASP A 470 -24.23 -13.08 -4.30
CA ASP A 470 -23.30 -14.14 -3.95
C ASP A 470 -23.12 -14.23 -2.42
N LYS A 471 -22.84 -15.45 -1.94
CA LYS A 471 -22.49 -15.77 -0.57
C LYS A 471 -21.17 -16.56 -0.57
N MET A 472 -20.18 -16.04 0.12
CA MET A 472 -18.82 -16.60 0.16
C MET A 472 -18.43 -16.88 1.62
N PRO A 473 -17.75 -17.99 1.93
CA PRO A 473 -17.26 -18.23 3.28
C PRO A 473 -16.16 -17.23 3.66
N ARG A 474 -16.08 -16.88 4.94
CA ARG A 474 -14.91 -16.23 5.54
C ARG A 474 -13.86 -17.29 5.84
N ASP A 475 -12.96 -17.47 4.89
CA ASP A 475 -11.90 -18.46 4.99
C ASP A 475 -10.65 -17.84 5.62
N HIS A 476 -10.50 -18.03 6.93
CA HIS A 476 -9.41 -17.49 7.75
C HIS A 476 -9.28 -15.95 7.73
N GLN A 477 -10.37 -15.21 7.44
CA GLN A 477 -10.43 -13.74 7.43
C GLN A 477 -11.14 -13.17 8.65
#